data_AF-A0A7W2FAD7-F1
#
_entry.id   AF-A0A7W2FAD7-F1
#
_cell.length_a   1.000
_cell.length_b   1.000
_cell.length_c   1.000
_cell.angle_alpha   90.00
_cell.angle_beta   90.00
_cell.angle_gamma   90.00
#
_symmetry.space_group_name_H-M   'P 1'
#
loop_
_entity.id
_entity.type
_entity.pdbx_description
1 polymer ?
#
loop_
_entity_poly.entity_id
_entity_poly.type
_entity_poly.pdbx_seq_one_letter_code
_entity_poly.pdbx_strand_id
1 'polypeptide(L)'
;MKRELISKRLHISVEQIATAIASAPDQVDDPDCAYDPNDAASVKTYWANASAILPGQHRFQQNRQSGQAMTEKTIAEKMYVHKAGSIAVLNREAGSSSLLAALPADKLAAADEAAELVLLFATSQQELATLLPQAKARMAPKAALWVAYRKGGAKRNIGLHRDTIREHAATIGLDSVAIVAIDDDWSALRLKQV
;
A
#
# COMPACT_ATOMS: atom_id res chain seq x y z
N MET A 1 -20.18 2.81 -0.73
CA MET A 1 -20.88 2.84 -2.03
C MET A 1 -20.61 1.53 -2.76
N LYS A 2 -21.63 0.70 -2.98
CA LYS A 2 -21.51 -0.54 -3.78
C LYS A 2 -21.36 -0.13 -5.25
N ARG A 3 -20.21 -0.41 -5.86
CA ARG A 3 -19.98 -0.18 -7.30
C ARG A 3 -20.64 -1.34 -8.04
N GLU A 4 -21.75 -1.09 -8.74
CA GLU A 4 -22.35 -2.09 -9.62
C GLU A 4 -21.37 -2.47 -10.74
N LEU A 5 -21.26 -3.77 -11.02
CA LEU A 5 -20.42 -4.30 -12.08
C LEU A 5 -20.91 -3.78 -13.43
N ILE A 6 -20.07 -3.03 -14.15
CA ILE A 6 -20.30 -2.56 -15.52
C ILE A 6 -20.38 -3.73 -16.53
N SER A 7 -20.22 -4.98 -16.07
CA SER A 7 -20.38 -6.20 -16.87
C SER A 7 -21.84 -6.56 -17.15
N LYS A 8 -22.69 -5.60 -17.52
CA LYS A 8 -23.91 -5.96 -18.25
C LYS A 8 -23.42 -6.54 -19.58
N ARG A 9 -23.68 -7.84 -19.80
CA ARG A 9 -23.40 -8.47 -21.10
C ARG A 9 -23.96 -7.56 -22.19
N LEU A 10 -23.14 -7.24 -23.19
CA LEU A 10 -23.65 -6.60 -24.40
C LEU A 10 -24.69 -7.57 -24.97
N HIS A 11 -25.97 -7.19 -24.96
CA HIS A 11 -27.07 -7.99 -25.47
C HIS A 11 -27.14 -7.91 -27.01
N ILE A 12 -25.99 -7.94 -27.67
CA ILE A 12 -25.91 -7.88 -29.12
C ILE A 12 -25.92 -9.33 -29.62
N SER A 13 -26.94 -9.70 -30.38
CA SER A 13 -27.02 -11.02 -31.01
C SER A 13 -26.08 -11.12 -32.22
N VAL A 14 -25.68 -12.34 -32.58
CA VAL A 14 -24.84 -12.58 -33.77
C VAL A 14 -25.52 -12.05 -35.04
N GLU A 15 -26.85 -12.14 -35.12
CA GLU A 15 -27.65 -11.63 -36.23
C GLU A 15 -27.62 -10.10 -36.33
N GLN A 16 -27.63 -9.40 -35.18
CA GLN A 16 -27.49 -7.95 -35.15
C GLN A 16 -26.11 -7.50 -35.62
N ILE A 17 -25.05 -8.25 -35.26
CA ILE A 17 -23.69 -7.99 -35.75
C ILE A 17 -23.62 -8.20 -37.26
N ALA A 18 -24.16 -9.31 -37.78
CA ALA A 18 -24.16 -9.60 -39.21
C ALA A 18 -24.93 -8.56 -40.02
N THR A 19 -26.08 -8.10 -39.51
CA THR A 19 -26.88 -7.05 -40.15
C THR A 19 -26.15 -5.71 -40.17
N ALA A 20 -25.45 -5.37 -39.08
CA ALA A 20 -24.65 -4.15 -39.01
C ALA A 20 -23.46 -4.18 -39.99
N ILE A 21 -22.79 -5.33 -40.12
CA ILE A 21 -21.71 -5.51 -41.11
C ILE A 21 -22.26 -5.40 -42.53
N ALA A 22 -23.42 -5.99 -42.82
CA ALA A 22 -24.05 -5.90 -44.14
C ALA A 22 -24.55 -4.48 -44.49
N SER A 23 -24.84 -3.66 -43.48
CA SER A 23 -25.27 -2.26 -43.66
C SER A 23 -24.11 -1.27 -43.61
N ALA A 24 -22.88 -1.74 -43.39
CA ALA A 24 -21.71 -0.89 -43.32
C ALA A 24 -21.36 -0.34 -44.72
N PRO A 25 -20.99 0.95 -44.82
CA PRO A 25 -20.54 1.50 -46.09
C PRO A 25 -19.21 0.86 -46.53
N ASP A 26 -19.01 0.72 -47.84
CA ASP A 26 -17.76 0.19 -48.41
C ASP A 26 -16.53 1.05 -48.09
N GLN A 27 -16.76 2.33 -47.77
CA GLN A 27 -15.71 3.29 -47.41
C GLN A 27 -16.17 4.18 -46.24
N VAL A 28 -15.25 4.46 -45.32
CA VAL A 28 -15.46 5.33 -44.17
C VAL A 28 -14.56 6.56 -44.30
N ASP A 29 -15.15 7.75 -44.31
CA ASP A 29 -14.41 9.01 -44.24
C ASP A 29 -14.46 9.53 -42.80
N ASP A 30 -13.38 9.31 -42.04
CA ASP A 30 -13.23 9.77 -40.67
C ASP A 30 -11.97 10.65 -40.57
N PRO A 31 -12.13 11.99 -40.59
CA PRO A 31 -11.00 12.92 -40.59
C PRO A 31 -10.24 12.96 -39.26
N ASP A 32 -10.81 12.44 -38.18
CA ASP A 32 -10.18 12.37 -36.85
C ASP A 32 -9.46 11.04 -36.62
N CYS A 33 -9.53 10.09 -37.56
CA CYS A 33 -8.89 8.79 -37.43
C CYS A 33 -7.36 8.91 -37.58
N ALA A 34 -6.63 8.40 -36.60
CA ALA A 34 -5.16 8.45 -36.58
C ALA A 34 -4.48 7.57 -37.64
N TYR A 35 -5.25 6.80 -38.41
CA TYR A 35 -4.81 5.92 -39.49
C TYR A 35 -5.92 5.83 -40.54
N ASP A 36 -5.58 5.52 -41.79
CA ASP A 36 -6.59 5.30 -42.84
C ASP A 36 -7.39 4.03 -42.54
N PRO A 37 -8.71 4.11 -42.27
CA PRO A 37 -9.54 2.94 -41.99
C PRO A 37 -9.87 2.11 -43.24
N ASN A 38 -9.68 2.66 -44.44
CA ASN A 38 -9.98 2.00 -45.71
C ASN A 38 -8.77 1.23 -46.27
N ASP A 39 -7.57 1.47 -45.76
CA ASP A 39 -6.36 0.73 -46.10
C ASP A 39 -6.04 -0.36 -45.06
N ALA A 40 -6.10 -1.62 -45.48
CA ALA A 40 -5.82 -2.77 -44.62
C ALA A 40 -4.39 -2.77 -44.06
N ALA A 41 -3.40 -2.21 -44.78
CA ALA A 41 -2.01 -2.15 -44.30
C ALA A 41 -1.83 -1.11 -43.19
N SER A 42 -2.45 0.06 -43.34
CA SER A 42 -2.56 1.12 -42.33
C SER A 42 -3.21 0.61 -41.04
N VAL A 43 -4.36 -0.07 -41.14
CA VAL A 43 -5.06 -0.69 -39.99
C VAL A 43 -4.13 -1.67 -39.27
N LYS A 44 -3.52 -2.60 -40.01
CA LYS A 44 -2.65 -3.64 -39.43
C LYS A 44 -1.43 -3.03 -38.73
N THR A 45 -0.84 -1.98 -39.30
CA THR A 45 0.31 -1.28 -38.71
C THR A 45 -0.08 -0.57 -37.42
N TYR A 46 -1.19 0.17 -37.43
CA TYR A 46 -1.66 0.90 -36.26
C TYR A 46 -1.99 -0.04 -35.08
N TRP A 47 -2.62 -1.18 -35.37
CA TRP A 47 -3.01 -2.17 -34.36
C TRP A 47 -1.96 -3.24 -34.08
N ALA A 48 -0.76 -3.16 -34.68
CA ALA A 48 0.28 -4.21 -34.55
C ALA A 48 0.71 -4.49 -33.10
N ASN A 49 0.68 -3.46 -32.24
CA ASN A 49 1.04 -3.56 -30.83
C ASN A 49 -0.18 -3.68 -29.89
N ALA A 50 -1.39 -3.70 -30.43
CA ALA A 50 -2.60 -3.77 -29.62
C ALA A 50 -2.82 -5.21 -29.13
N SER A 51 -3.20 -5.33 -27.86
CA SER A 51 -3.58 -6.60 -27.25
C SER A 51 -5.04 -6.57 -26.85
N ALA A 52 -5.83 -7.53 -27.35
CA ALA A 52 -7.23 -7.68 -26.95
C ALA A 52 -7.30 -8.30 -25.55
N ILE A 53 -7.77 -7.52 -24.57
CA ILE A 53 -7.98 -8.00 -23.20
C ILE A 53 -9.46 -8.35 -23.04
N LEU A 54 -9.78 -9.65 -23.03
CA LEU A 54 -11.13 -10.13 -22.78
C LEU A 54 -11.54 -9.94 -21.31
N PRO A 55 -12.86 -9.94 -21.00
CA PRO A 55 -13.32 -10.03 -19.62
C PRO A 55 -12.69 -11.24 -18.92
N GLY A 56 -12.00 -11.01 -17.80
CA GLY A 56 -11.25 -12.00 -17.04
C GLY A 56 -9.75 -12.09 -17.39
N GLN A 57 -9.31 -11.58 -18.53
CA GLN A 57 -7.88 -11.57 -18.93
C GLN A 57 -7.11 -10.38 -18.34
N HIS A 58 -7.83 -9.37 -17.84
CA HIS A 58 -7.20 -8.22 -17.21
C HIS A 58 -6.51 -8.65 -15.91
N ARG A 59 -5.22 -8.32 -15.74
CA ARG A 59 -4.41 -8.73 -14.56
C ARG A 59 -5.10 -8.50 -13.20
N PHE A 60 -5.84 -7.40 -13.08
CA PHE A 60 -6.56 -7.05 -11.85
C PHE A 60 -7.86 -7.83 -11.64
N GLN A 61 -8.42 -8.44 -12.69
CA GLN A 61 -9.57 -9.36 -12.61
C GLN A 61 -9.09 -10.79 -12.28
N GLN A 62 -7.98 -11.23 -12.86
CA GLN A 62 -7.36 -12.53 -12.56
C GLN A 62 -7.00 -12.67 -11.08
N ASN A 63 -6.33 -11.67 -10.52
CA ASN A 63 -6.00 -11.62 -9.08
C ASN A 63 -7.22 -11.67 -8.15
N ARG A 64 -8.42 -11.41 -8.67
CA ARG A 64 -9.67 -11.46 -7.91
C ARG A 64 -10.37 -12.82 -7.99
N GLN A 65 -10.20 -13.54 -9.10
CA GLN A 65 -10.84 -14.84 -9.36
C GLN A 65 -10.01 -16.02 -8.89
N SER A 66 -8.68 -15.92 -8.90
CA SER A 66 -7.79 -17.03 -8.58
C SER A 66 -7.79 -17.45 -7.11
N GLY A 67 -8.44 -16.69 -6.20
CA GLY A 67 -8.40 -17.02 -4.78
C GLY A 67 -6.97 -17.18 -4.24
N GLN A 68 -5.95 -16.72 -4.98
CA GLN A 68 -4.68 -16.37 -4.41
C GLN A 68 -5.03 -15.26 -3.46
N ALA A 69 -5.21 -15.62 -2.19
CA ALA A 69 -4.73 -14.80 -1.12
C ALA A 69 -3.41 -14.24 -1.63
N MET A 70 -3.41 -12.96 -2.02
CA MET A 70 -2.24 -12.13 -1.77
C MET A 70 -1.87 -12.56 -0.37
N THR A 71 -0.81 -13.36 -0.21
CA THR A 71 -0.28 -13.69 1.11
C THR A 71 -0.21 -12.34 1.76
N GLU A 72 -1.14 -12.04 2.68
CA GLU A 72 -1.31 -10.69 3.16
C GLU A 72 0.02 -10.44 3.83
N LYS A 73 0.89 -9.66 3.16
CA LYS A 73 2.27 -9.50 3.61
C LYS A 73 2.16 -9.21 5.09
N THR A 74 2.79 -10.05 5.88
CA THR A 74 2.64 -9.96 7.33
C THR A 74 2.97 -8.54 7.74
N ILE A 75 2.37 -8.04 8.82
CA ILE A 75 2.61 -6.65 9.23
C ILE A 75 4.12 -6.39 9.39
N ALA A 76 4.86 -7.40 9.87
CA ALA A 76 6.32 -7.41 9.91
C ALA A 76 6.98 -7.26 8.52
N GLU A 77 6.48 -7.94 7.47
CA GLU A 77 6.96 -7.74 6.10
C GLU A 77 6.68 -6.34 5.57
N LYS A 78 5.48 -5.79 5.82
CA LYS A 78 5.12 -4.42 5.42
C LYS A 78 5.96 -3.37 6.15
N MET A 79 6.34 -3.65 7.38
CA MET A 79 7.21 -2.80 8.21
C MET A 79 8.70 -2.97 7.88
N TYR A 80 9.06 -3.79 6.88
CA TYR A 80 10.44 -4.08 6.50
C TYR A 80 11.28 -4.71 7.62
N VAL A 81 10.63 -5.35 8.60
CA VAL A 81 11.29 -6.03 9.73
C VAL A 81 12.23 -7.13 9.24
N HIS A 82 11.84 -7.84 8.18
CA HIS A 82 12.66 -8.90 7.57
C HIS A 82 14.01 -8.40 7.02
N LYS A 83 14.10 -7.13 6.59
CA LYS A 83 15.33 -6.55 6.01
C LYS A 83 16.30 -6.01 7.05
N ALA A 84 15.83 -5.73 8.26
CA ALA A 84 16.69 -5.26 9.33
C ALA A 84 17.54 -6.43 9.86
N GLY A 85 18.81 -6.17 10.14
CA GLY A 85 19.71 -7.08 10.85
C GLY A 85 19.47 -7.08 12.36
N SER A 86 19.08 -5.94 12.93
CA SER A 86 18.86 -5.74 14.36
C SER A 86 17.62 -4.88 14.63
N ILE A 87 16.78 -5.30 15.58
CA ILE A 87 15.49 -4.69 15.93
C ILE A 87 15.45 -4.35 17.42
N ALA A 88 15.36 -3.07 17.76
CA ALA A 88 15.10 -2.63 19.13
C ALA A 88 13.60 -2.37 19.33
N VAL A 89 13.02 -2.86 20.42
CA VAL A 89 11.62 -2.59 20.77
C VAL A 89 11.56 -1.79 22.06
N LEU A 90 10.86 -0.64 22.03
CA LEU A 90 10.62 0.24 23.16
C LEU A 90 9.15 0.19 23.56
N ASN A 91 8.89 0.16 24.88
CA ASN A 91 7.55 0.08 25.46
C ASN A 91 6.75 -1.15 24.97
N ARG A 92 7.35 -2.34 25.11
CA ARG A 92 6.83 -3.60 24.56
C ARG A 92 5.49 -3.97 25.20
N GLU A 93 5.32 -3.67 26.47
CA GLU A 93 4.15 -3.89 27.31
C GLU A 93 2.90 -3.17 26.83
N ALA A 94 3.06 -2.00 26.21
CA ALA A 94 1.96 -1.27 25.60
C ALA A 94 1.64 -1.76 24.18
N GLY A 95 2.50 -2.59 23.58
CA GLY A 95 2.43 -2.98 22.17
C GLY A 95 1.36 -4.02 21.84
N SER A 96 1.00 -4.09 20.55
CA SER A 96 0.06 -5.11 20.06
C SER A 96 0.70 -6.50 20.09
N SER A 97 0.04 -7.46 20.73
CA SER A 97 0.52 -8.84 20.85
C SER A 97 0.74 -9.51 19.49
N SER A 98 -0.08 -9.16 18.49
CA SER A 98 0.03 -9.65 17.12
C SER A 98 1.34 -9.21 16.44
N LEU A 99 1.74 -7.95 16.64
CA LEU A 99 2.97 -7.43 16.08
C LEU A 99 4.18 -8.05 16.77
N LEU A 100 4.14 -8.19 18.10
CA LEU A 100 5.23 -8.81 18.86
C LEU A 100 5.44 -10.28 18.52
N ALA A 101 4.36 -11.03 18.26
CA ALA A 101 4.43 -12.41 17.80
C ALA A 101 4.99 -12.54 16.37
N ALA A 102 4.85 -11.50 15.54
CA ALA A 102 5.36 -11.47 14.18
C ALA A 102 6.83 -11.01 14.06
N LEU A 103 7.45 -10.57 15.17
CA LEU A 103 8.86 -10.16 15.17
C LEU A 103 9.78 -11.39 15.25
N PRO A 104 10.84 -11.45 14.43
CA PRO A 104 11.83 -12.52 14.53
C PRO A 104 12.63 -12.36 15.85
N ALA A 105 12.47 -13.33 16.75
CA ALA A 105 13.13 -13.32 18.07
C ALA A 105 14.66 -13.27 17.94
N ASP A 106 15.21 -13.89 16.89
CA ASP A 106 16.66 -14.00 16.65
C ASP A 106 17.33 -12.66 16.29
N LYS A 107 16.55 -11.62 15.98
CA LYS A 107 17.03 -10.30 15.57
C LYS A 107 16.75 -9.20 16.60
N LEU A 108 16.22 -9.56 17.76
CA LEU A 108 15.94 -8.58 18.81
C LEU A 108 17.25 -8.11 19.45
N ALA A 109 17.52 -6.80 19.35
CA ALA A 109 18.66 -6.15 19.97
C ALA A 109 18.50 -6.12 21.49
N ALA A 110 19.63 -6.13 22.21
CA ALA A 110 19.62 -5.85 23.63
C ALA A 110 19.14 -4.40 23.90
N ALA A 111 18.65 -4.16 25.12
CA ALA A 111 18.02 -2.88 25.46
C ALA A 111 18.89 -1.66 25.13
N ASP A 112 20.22 -1.71 25.28
CA ASP A 112 21.09 -0.55 25.08
C ASP A 112 21.89 -0.54 23.77
N GLU A 113 21.59 -1.43 22.83
CA GLU A 113 22.28 -1.48 21.55
C GLU A 113 21.59 -0.63 20.47
N ALA A 114 22.42 -0.09 19.56
CA ALA A 114 21.91 0.59 18.38
C ALA A 114 21.32 -0.44 17.40
N ALA A 115 20.12 -0.17 16.90
CA ALA A 115 19.41 -1.03 15.98
C ALA A 115 19.17 -0.37 14.62
N GLU A 116 19.15 -1.18 13.57
CA GLU A 116 18.78 -0.75 12.21
C GLU A 116 17.29 -0.48 12.08
N LEU A 117 16.48 -1.12 12.94
CA LEU A 117 15.05 -0.86 13.04
C LEU A 117 14.66 -0.69 14.50
N VAL A 118 14.11 0.47 14.84
CA VAL A 118 13.59 0.73 16.19
C VAL A 118 12.07 0.73 16.11
N LEU A 119 11.41 -0.04 16.95
CA LEU A 119 9.96 -0.08 17.09
C LEU A 119 9.57 0.52 18.43
N LEU A 120 8.89 1.66 18.38
CA LEU A 120 8.41 2.37 19.55
C LEU A 120 6.88 2.24 19.63
N PHE A 121 6.36 1.75 20.76
CA PHE A 121 4.94 1.84 21.05
C PHE A 121 4.64 3.05 21.92
N ALA A 122 3.62 3.84 21.54
CA ALA A 122 3.16 4.98 22.31
C ALA A 122 1.63 4.98 22.39
N THR A 123 1.10 5.15 23.61
CA THR A 123 -0.34 5.25 23.85
C THR A 123 -0.79 6.66 24.17
N SER A 124 0.13 7.55 24.57
CA SER A 124 -0.14 8.94 24.89
C SER A 124 0.93 9.89 24.33
N GLN A 125 0.60 11.18 24.22
CA GLN A 125 1.55 12.20 23.74
C GLN A 125 2.71 12.40 24.71
N GLN A 126 2.48 12.27 26.02
CA GLN A 126 3.54 12.35 27.04
C GLN A 126 4.52 11.19 26.93
N GLU A 127 4.02 9.96 26.73
CA GLU A 127 4.86 8.79 26.45
C GLU A 127 5.69 9.00 25.18
N LEU A 128 5.06 9.47 24.10
CA LEU A 128 5.77 9.75 22.86
C LEU A 128 6.89 10.78 23.10
N ALA A 129 6.60 11.90 23.76
CA ALA A 129 7.59 12.95 24.02
C ALA A 129 8.78 12.44 24.85
N THR A 130 8.56 11.47 25.73
CA THR A 130 9.60 10.87 26.59
C THR A 130 10.41 9.80 25.87
N LEU A 131 9.75 8.96 25.06
CA LEU A 131 10.36 7.79 24.44
C LEU A 131 10.96 8.08 23.07
N LEU A 132 10.47 9.08 22.34
CA LEU A 132 10.93 9.40 20.99
C LEU A 132 12.42 9.83 20.95
N PRO A 133 12.93 10.64 21.90
CA PRO A 133 14.36 10.93 22.00
C PRO A 133 15.21 9.68 22.31
N GLN A 134 14.71 8.79 23.17
CA GLN A 134 15.38 7.53 23.50
C GLN A 134 15.43 6.60 22.27
N ALA A 135 14.33 6.55 21.51
CA ALA A 135 14.26 5.80 20.27
C ALA A 135 15.26 6.33 19.24
N LYS A 136 15.37 7.66 19.09
CA LYS A 136 16.36 8.29 18.21
C LYS A 136 17.80 7.97 18.62
N ALA A 137 18.10 7.95 19.92
CA ALA A 137 19.44 7.62 20.42
C ALA A 137 19.86 6.17 20.10
N ARG A 138 18.89 5.26 19.99
CA ARG A 138 19.11 3.86 19.64
C ARG A 138 19.13 3.58 18.13
N MET A 139 18.96 4.59 17.28
CA MET A 139 18.98 4.42 15.83
C MET A 139 20.43 4.33 15.32
N ALA A 140 20.76 3.23 14.65
CA ALA A 140 21.99 3.14 13.86
C ALA A 140 21.98 4.13 12.67
N PRO A 141 23.13 4.42 12.05
CA PRO A 141 23.19 5.24 10.84
C PRO A 141 22.30 4.65 9.73
N LYS A 142 21.33 5.43 9.23
CA LYS A 142 20.29 5.02 8.25
C LYS A 142 19.23 4.06 8.79
N ALA A 143 19.07 3.94 10.11
CA ALA A 143 18.01 3.15 10.70
C ALA A 143 16.60 3.70 10.39
N ALA A 144 15.62 2.81 10.43
CA ALA A 144 14.20 3.17 10.36
C ALA A 144 13.58 3.12 11.76
N LEU A 145 12.86 4.16 12.14
CA LEU A 145 12.07 4.18 13.37
C LEU A 145 10.60 3.99 13.02
N TRP A 146 9.95 3.00 13.61
CA TRP A 146 8.51 2.79 13.52
C TRP A 146 7.86 3.21 14.83
N VAL A 147 6.99 4.19 14.79
CA VAL A 147 6.17 4.61 15.92
C VAL A 147 4.79 4.00 15.78
N ALA A 148 4.55 2.92 16.52
CA ALA A 148 3.26 2.28 16.65
C ALA A 148 2.40 3.02 17.68
N TYR A 149 1.20 3.41 17.29
CA TYR A 149 0.27 4.14 18.12
C TYR A 149 -1.15 3.61 18.01
N ARG A 150 -1.91 3.76 19.10
CA ARG A 150 -3.34 3.40 19.09
C ARG A 150 -4.14 4.43 18.32
N LYS A 151 -4.86 3.95 17.31
CA LYS A 151 -5.94 4.66 16.65
C LYS A 151 -7.09 4.81 17.62
N GLY A 152 -7.22 5.98 18.22
CA GLY A 152 -8.42 6.36 18.95
C GLY A 152 -8.77 7.77 18.54
N GLY A 153 -9.64 7.92 17.53
CA GLY A 153 -10.28 9.22 17.31
C GLY A 153 -10.93 9.73 18.60
N ALA A 154 -11.31 11.01 18.64
CA ALA A 154 -11.80 11.76 19.81
C ALA A 154 -12.64 10.96 20.84
N LYS A 155 -13.42 9.96 20.40
CA LYS A 155 -14.17 9.00 21.24
C LYS A 155 -13.36 8.23 22.30
N ARG A 156 -12.06 7.98 22.10
CA ARG A 156 -11.22 7.25 23.09
C ARG A 156 -10.36 8.18 23.96
N ASN A 157 -10.45 9.49 23.76
CA ASN A 157 -9.62 10.50 24.46
C ASN A 157 -8.11 10.22 24.37
N ILE A 158 -7.68 9.53 23.30
CA ILE A 158 -6.29 9.25 22.99
C ILE A 158 -5.83 10.39 22.07
N GLY A 159 -5.19 11.42 22.65
CA GLY A 159 -4.72 12.61 21.92
C GLY A 159 -3.56 12.37 20.96
N LEU A 160 -3.34 11.13 20.51
CA LEU A 160 -2.22 10.78 19.65
C LEU A 160 -2.69 10.48 18.22
N HIS A 161 -2.26 11.33 17.29
CA HIS A 161 -2.55 11.20 15.87
C HIS A 161 -1.27 11.28 15.03
N ARG A 162 -1.36 10.83 13.77
CA ARG A 162 -0.24 10.84 12.82
C ARG A 162 0.39 12.23 12.69
N ASP A 163 -0.42 13.27 12.66
CA ASP A 163 0.07 14.64 12.50
C ASP A 163 0.84 15.11 13.74
N THR A 164 0.31 14.85 14.93
CA THR A 164 1.00 15.14 16.21
C THR A 164 2.35 14.42 16.32
N ILE A 165 2.41 13.14 15.91
CA ILE A 165 3.67 12.38 15.88
C ILE A 165 4.63 13.00 14.88
N ARG A 166 4.16 13.40 13.69
CA ARG A 166 4.99 14.01 12.65
C ARG A 166 5.56 15.36 13.11
N GLU A 167 4.75 16.20 13.75
CA GLU A 167 5.19 17.48 14.30
C GLU A 167 6.27 17.28 15.37
N HIS A 168 6.06 16.37 16.33
CA HIS A 168 7.06 16.05 17.34
C HIS A 168 8.33 15.38 16.77
N ALA A 169 8.18 14.55 15.74
CA ALA A 169 9.32 13.95 15.05
C ALA A 169 10.17 15.02 14.35
N ALA A 170 9.52 15.99 13.71
CA ALA A 170 10.22 17.07 13.00
C ALA A 170 11.05 17.94 13.94
N THR A 171 10.60 18.21 15.18
CA THR A 171 11.37 19.03 16.14
C THR A 171 12.69 18.37 16.56
N ILE A 172 12.79 17.04 16.44
CA ILE A 172 13.99 16.29 16.76
C ILE A 172 14.74 15.81 15.51
N GLY A 173 14.46 16.37 14.32
CA GLY A 173 15.18 16.03 13.08
C GLY A 173 14.82 14.66 12.50
N LEU A 174 13.58 14.21 12.68
CA LEU A 174 13.03 13.02 12.03
C LEU A 174 11.97 13.41 11.01
N ASP A 175 11.95 12.72 9.88
CA ASP A 175 10.96 12.92 8.81
C ASP A 175 10.09 11.68 8.60
N SER A 176 8.82 11.90 8.31
CA SER A 176 7.82 10.85 8.13
C SER A 176 7.83 10.31 6.70
N VAL A 177 7.97 9.00 6.54
CA VAL A 177 8.14 8.36 5.22
C VAL A 177 6.89 7.58 4.80
N ALA A 178 6.35 6.77 5.70
CA ALA A 178 5.29 5.83 5.36
C ALA A 178 4.42 5.55 6.58
N ILE A 179 3.20 5.08 6.35
CA ILE A 179 2.26 4.66 7.39
C ILE A 179 1.71 3.28 7.06
N VAL A 180 1.54 2.43 8.07
CA VAL A 180 0.99 1.08 7.96
C VAL A 180 -0.03 0.88 9.07
N ALA A 181 -1.21 0.35 8.74
CA ALA A 181 -2.14 -0.13 9.75
C ALA A 181 -1.69 -1.51 10.23
N ILE A 182 -1.54 -1.68 11.55
CA ILE A 182 -1.18 -2.97 12.17
C ILE A 182 -2.47 -3.80 12.28
N ASP A 183 -3.43 -3.31 13.05
CA ASP A 183 -4.71 -3.95 13.28
C ASP A 183 -5.82 -2.87 13.30
N ASP A 184 -7.04 -3.18 13.74
CA ASP A 184 -8.13 -2.19 13.81
C ASP A 184 -7.83 -1.04 14.78
N ASP A 185 -7.07 -1.31 15.84
CA ASP A 185 -6.77 -0.39 16.92
C ASP A 185 -5.39 0.27 16.81
N TRP A 186 -4.47 -0.23 15.99
CA TRP A 186 -3.07 0.20 15.94
C TRP A 186 -2.61 0.58 14.53
N SER A 187 -1.85 1.67 14.45
CA SER A 187 -1.15 2.10 13.24
C SER A 187 0.32 2.36 13.56
N ALA A 188 1.20 2.14 12.61
CA ALA A 188 2.62 2.45 12.71
C ALA A 188 3.03 3.51 11.69
N LEU A 189 3.71 4.55 12.15
CA LEU A 189 4.31 5.59 11.32
C LEU A 189 5.82 5.36 11.22
N ARG A 190 6.35 5.28 9.99
CA ARG A 190 7.77 5.20 9.73
C ARG A 190 8.40 6.58 9.69
N LEU A 191 9.46 6.74 10.47
CA LEU A 191 10.31 7.90 10.57
C LEU A 191 11.74 7.54 10.12
N LYS A 192 12.44 8.51 9.55
CA LYS A 192 13.87 8.44 9.22
C LYS A 192 14.59 9.66 9.81
N GLN A 193 15.87 9.52 10.10
CA GLN A 193 16.72 10.68 10.42
C GLN A 193 16.92 11.55 9.17
N VAL A 194 16.84 12.87 9.34
CA VAL A 194 17.13 13.90 8.33
C VAL A 194 18.58 14.31 8.40
#